data_AF-A0A1W7CVL7-F1
#
_entry.id   AF-A0A1W7CVL7-F1
#
_cell.length_a   1.000
_cell.length_b   1.000
_cell.length_c   1.000
_cell.angle_alpha   90.00
_cell.angle_beta   90.00
_cell.angle_gamma   90.00
#
_symmetry.space_group_name_H-M   'P 1'
#
loop_
_entity.id
_entity.type
_entity.pdbx_description
1 polymer ?
#
loop_
_entity_poly.entity_id
_entity_poly.type
_entity_poly.pdbx_seq_one_letter_code
_entity_poly.pdbx_strand_id
1 'polypeptide(L)'
;MRLPRYRPRAWAAAACVALAGLAATTLTPQAGATGAAAPTVRVAPASEDDGADCPVPDPGQSPATSLLPDPFTRLDGTRVSDRSDWRCRRAEIRELAERTVYGQKPGAPASVTGTVSRTGITVNVSDQGRSASFSASVELPSGTGPFPAVVVLGGFGADTAAIKAAGAAVINFDPYAVGREGTPRNNKQGAFYSLYGASSSTGLLMAWSWGVSRIIDVVERSDGSLLRAEATGVTGCSRFGKGAFVAGAFDQRIALTMPIESGTAGAPILRGIPGESGSQPLSSAYSEQPWLGDAFGSYTGDPARLPVDTHEIVGMVAPRGLFIMENPHVDWLGARSGSVAARGGAEIYKALGAGNNISYWSDVQDGTHCASRSEWRGPLQQHIRAFLLGSGEGPGVFRVAASKSGDLSAWRNWQTPVLTDDGGGGDDGGGGDDGGGDDGGGGDDGGTTGACVAGHRTVSTWAGGHQSEVTVRNVRSGPLNGWSVGMTLPAGQSVANLWNGESTGTSGAITVRNTAWNGAIPPGGTVTFGFVATGGSAAPGTLTCTGTGA
;
A
#
# COMPACT_ATOMS: atom_id res chain seq x y z
N MET A 1 52.25 -11.32 -37.45
CA MET A 1 51.95 -11.47 -36.01
C MET A 1 51.10 -12.72 -35.83
N ARG A 2 51.63 -13.71 -35.11
CA ARG A 2 51.03 -15.05 -34.91
C ARG A 2 49.99 -14.98 -33.77
N LEU A 3 48.80 -15.49 -34.00
CA LEU A 3 47.80 -15.82 -32.97
C LEU A 3 48.13 -17.19 -32.36
N PRO A 4 48.13 -17.37 -31.02
CA PRO A 4 48.05 -18.68 -30.43
C PRO A 4 46.60 -19.05 -30.09
N ARG A 5 46.17 -20.18 -30.65
CA ARG A 5 45.00 -20.96 -30.24
C ARG A 5 45.28 -21.61 -28.88
N TYR A 6 44.33 -21.59 -27.95
CA TYR A 6 44.31 -22.51 -26.82
C TYR A 6 42.99 -23.28 -26.81
N ARG A 7 43.10 -24.62 -26.90
CA ARG A 7 42.00 -25.60 -26.77
C ARG A 7 41.99 -26.17 -25.34
N PRO A 8 40.83 -26.67 -24.87
CA PRO A 8 40.58 -26.98 -23.47
C PRO A 8 41.15 -28.35 -23.04
N ARG A 9 41.43 -28.50 -21.75
CA ARG A 9 41.75 -29.80 -21.12
C ARG A 9 40.55 -30.24 -20.28
N ALA A 10 39.95 -31.36 -20.68
CA ALA A 10 39.04 -32.17 -19.88
C ALA A 10 39.84 -33.02 -18.88
N TRP A 11 39.35 -33.14 -17.64
CA TRP A 11 39.71 -34.22 -16.72
C TRP A 11 38.44 -34.76 -16.04
N ALA A 12 38.46 -36.07 -15.81
CA ALA A 12 37.33 -36.97 -15.68
C ALA A 12 36.76 -37.09 -14.25
N ALA A 13 35.62 -37.80 -14.20
CA ALA A 13 34.74 -38.05 -13.06
C ALA A 13 35.36 -38.81 -11.88
N ALA A 14 34.81 -38.56 -10.70
CA ALA A 14 34.76 -39.52 -9.60
C ALA A 14 33.35 -39.48 -8.99
N ALA A 15 32.61 -40.58 -9.16
CA ALA A 15 31.32 -40.81 -8.53
C ALA A 15 31.53 -41.46 -7.15
N CYS A 16 30.94 -40.90 -6.11
CA CYS A 16 30.81 -41.54 -4.80
C CYS A 16 29.32 -41.74 -4.51
N VAL A 17 28.91 -43.00 -4.41
CA VAL A 17 27.58 -43.45 -4.02
C VAL A 17 27.51 -43.41 -2.49
N ALA A 18 26.56 -42.67 -1.93
CA ALA A 18 26.17 -42.77 -0.53
C ALA A 18 24.68 -43.13 -0.45
N LEU A 19 24.42 -44.38 -0.08
CA LEU A 19 23.10 -44.90 0.29
C LEU A 19 22.75 -44.40 1.69
N ALA A 20 21.67 -43.63 1.83
CA ALA A 20 21.05 -43.32 3.12
C ALA A 20 19.61 -43.84 3.11
N GLY A 21 19.30 -44.74 4.04
CA GLY A 21 18.04 -45.47 4.14
C GLY A 21 16.87 -44.60 4.59
N LEU A 22 15.69 -44.87 4.00
CA LEU A 22 14.41 -44.35 4.47
C LEU A 22 14.01 -45.05 5.78
N ALA A 23 13.86 -44.27 6.85
CA ALA A 23 13.04 -44.65 8.00
C ALA A 23 11.68 -43.95 7.87
N ALA A 24 10.64 -44.72 7.53
CA ALA A 24 9.27 -44.24 7.53
C ALA A 24 8.77 -44.13 8.97
N THR A 25 8.60 -42.90 9.46
CA THR A 25 7.86 -42.62 10.69
C THR A 25 6.42 -42.30 10.32
N THR A 26 5.50 -43.19 10.72
CA THR A 26 4.06 -43.00 10.58
C THR A 26 3.58 -41.97 11.59
N LEU A 27 3.34 -40.73 11.14
CA LEU A 27 2.64 -39.71 11.92
C LEU A 27 1.13 -39.97 11.86
N THR A 28 0.56 -40.34 12.99
CA THR A 28 -0.89 -40.37 13.21
C THR A 28 -1.45 -38.94 13.23
N PRO A 29 -2.56 -38.63 12.54
CA PRO A 29 -3.16 -37.30 12.59
C PRO A 29 -3.87 -37.10 13.93
N GLN A 30 -3.42 -36.12 14.71
CA GLN A 30 -4.12 -35.65 15.89
C GLN A 30 -5.18 -34.62 15.46
N ALA A 31 -6.45 -35.00 15.59
CA ALA A 31 -7.58 -34.12 15.37
C ALA A 31 -7.75 -33.15 16.56
N GLY A 32 -8.01 -31.87 16.26
CA GLY A 32 -8.64 -30.93 17.18
C GLY A 32 -7.80 -29.76 17.67
N ALA A 33 -7.69 -28.72 16.85
CA ALA A 33 -7.65 -27.33 17.34
C ALA A 33 -8.42 -26.47 16.33
N THR A 34 -9.62 -26.05 16.74
CA THR A 34 -10.51 -25.14 16.02
C THR A 34 -9.78 -23.83 15.69
N GLY A 35 -9.78 -23.47 14.41
CA GLY A 35 -8.93 -22.42 13.83
C GLY A 35 -9.19 -21.02 14.36
N ALA A 36 -8.10 -20.36 14.78
CA ALA A 36 -7.99 -18.93 14.58
C ALA A 36 -7.69 -18.70 13.09
N ALA A 37 -8.55 -17.93 12.41
CA ALA A 37 -8.36 -17.59 11.01
C ALA A 37 -6.98 -16.93 10.83
N ALA A 38 -6.15 -17.51 9.94
CA ALA A 38 -5.00 -16.80 9.40
C ALA A 38 -5.49 -15.47 8.77
N PRO A 39 -4.71 -14.37 8.83
CA PRO A 39 -5.09 -13.14 8.16
C PRO A 39 -5.25 -13.46 6.66
N THR A 40 -6.50 -13.46 6.21
CA THR A 40 -6.84 -13.72 4.82
C THR A 40 -6.27 -12.58 3.98
N VAL A 41 -5.35 -12.91 3.07
CA VAL A 41 -4.98 -12.03 1.97
C VAL A 41 -6.28 -11.64 1.26
N ARG A 42 -6.65 -10.36 1.34
CA ARG A 42 -7.83 -9.85 0.64
C ARG A 42 -7.48 -9.83 -0.86
N VAL A 43 -8.04 -10.80 -1.59
CA VAL A 43 -8.12 -10.76 -3.06
C VAL A 43 -8.81 -9.44 -3.45
N ALA A 44 -8.37 -8.81 -4.54
CA ALA A 44 -9.05 -7.63 -5.06
C ALA A 44 -10.54 -7.92 -5.29
N PRO A 45 -11.44 -6.94 -5.07
CA PRO A 45 -12.86 -7.16 -5.33
C PRO A 45 -13.09 -7.58 -6.78
N ALA A 46 -14.02 -8.52 -6.99
CA ALA A 46 -14.39 -9.04 -8.31
C ALA A 46 -15.16 -8.02 -9.17
N SER A 47 -15.56 -6.89 -8.59
CA SER A 47 -16.22 -5.78 -9.28
C SER A 47 -15.48 -4.48 -8.99
N GLU A 48 -15.41 -3.61 -9.99
CA GLU A 48 -14.96 -2.23 -9.83
C GLU A 48 -16.00 -1.48 -8.97
N ASP A 49 -15.75 -1.39 -7.66
CA ASP A 49 -16.61 -0.61 -6.76
C ASP A 49 -16.19 0.87 -6.80
N ASP A 50 -16.93 1.60 -7.63
CA ASP A 50 -16.77 3.02 -7.87
C ASP A 50 -17.34 3.89 -6.74
N GLY A 51 -17.98 3.29 -5.72
CA GLY A 51 -18.66 4.01 -4.64
C GLY A 51 -19.90 4.77 -5.10
N ALA A 52 -20.62 4.26 -6.11
CA ALA A 52 -21.74 4.97 -6.75
C ALA A 52 -22.91 5.32 -5.81
N ASP A 53 -23.07 4.58 -4.72
CA ASP A 53 -24.03 4.79 -3.64
C ASP A 53 -23.51 5.68 -2.51
N CYS A 54 -22.24 6.09 -2.54
CA CYS A 54 -21.68 7.05 -1.60
C CYS A 54 -22.05 8.48 -2.04
N PRO A 55 -22.74 9.27 -1.20
CA PRO A 55 -22.99 10.67 -1.51
C PRO A 55 -21.67 11.43 -1.56
N VAL A 56 -21.38 12.10 -2.66
CA VAL A 56 -20.22 12.99 -2.78
C VAL A 56 -20.72 14.42 -2.95
N PRO A 57 -20.66 15.27 -1.90
CA PRO A 57 -21.10 16.65 -2.00
C PRO A 57 -20.19 17.44 -2.94
N ASP A 58 -20.71 18.56 -3.46
CA ASP A 58 -19.87 19.50 -4.20
C ASP A 58 -18.81 20.07 -3.23
N PRO A 59 -17.51 19.90 -3.51
CA PRO A 59 -16.46 20.41 -2.63
C PRO A 59 -16.42 21.94 -2.54
N GLY A 60 -17.10 22.66 -3.44
CA GLY A 60 -17.02 24.11 -3.52
C GLY A 60 -15.59 24.59 -3.78
N GLN A 61 -15.27 25.82 -3.36
CA GLN A 61 -13.89 26.33 -3.43
C GLN A 61 -13.13 25.97 -2.15
N SER A 62 -11.99 25.30 -2.29
CA SER A 62 -11.08 25.05 -1.18
C SER A 62 -10.23 26.29 -0.87
N PRO A 63 -10.06 26.66 0.42
CA PRO A 63 -9.10 27.69 0.79
C PRO A 63 -7.68 27.22 0.45
N ALA A 64 -6.83 28.15 0.02
CA ALA A 64 -5.43 27.84 -0.25
C ALA A 64 -4.72 27.43 1.04
N THR A 65 -4.07 26.27 1.03
CA THR A 65 -3.30 25.75 2.17
C THR A 65 -2.03 25.04 1.70
N SER A 66 -0.92 25.27 2.42
CA SER A 66 0.33 24.54 2.20
C SER A 66 0.29 23.13 2.77
N LEU A 67 -0.62 22.85 3.71
CA LEU A 67 -0.82 21.51 4.25
C LEU A 67 -1.53 20.62 3.24
N LEU A 68 -1.23 19.33 3.29
CA LEU A 68 -1.96 18.31 2.55
C LEU A 68 -3.39 18.18 3.14
N PRO A 69 -4.40 17.86 2.30
CA PRO A 69 -5.73 17.53 2.81
C PRO A 69 -5.71 16.32 3.74
N ASP A 70 -6.54 16.36 4.79
CA ASP A 70 -6.62 15.27 5.76
C ASP A 70 -7.43 14.09 5.19
N PRO A 71 -6.82 12.91 4.96
CA PRO A 71 -7.52 11.78 4.38
C PRO A 71 -8.62 11.20 5.28
N PHE A 72 -8.64 11.58 6.57
CA PHE A 72 -9.59 11.08 7.57
C PHE A 72 -10.70 12.07 7.91
N THR A 73 -10.82 13.16 7.15
CA THR A 73 -11.96 14.08 7.21
C THR A 73 -12.73 14.01 5.89
N ARG A 74 -14.03 13.71 5.96
CA ARG A 74 -14.94 13.71 4.82
C ARG A 74 -15.22 15.14 4.34
N LEU A 75 -15.78 15.28 3.15
CA LEU A 75 -16.09 16.59 2.56
C LEU A 75 -17.13 17.38 3.35
N ASP A 76 -18.03 16.70 4.08
CA ASP A 76 -18.99 17.32 4.98
C ASP A 76 -18.40 17.72 6.35
N GLY A 77 -17.10 17.48 6.57
CA GLY A 77 -16.38 17.76 7.81
C GLY A 77 -16.43 16.65 8.84
N THR A 78 -17.19 15.57 8.60
CA THR A 78 -17.22 14.42 9.51
C THR A 78 -15.92 13.63 9.48
N ARG A 79 -15.60 12.93 10.58
CA ARG A 79 -14.39 12.12 10.69
C ARG A 79 -14.63 10.71 10.16
N VAL A 80 -13.60 10.14 9.54
CA VAL A 80 -13.52 8.70 9.25
C VAL A 80 -13.13 8.01 10.56
N SER A 81 -14.06 7.27 11.15
CA SER A 81 -13.86 6.57 12.43
C SER A 81 -13.85 5.05 12.27
N ASP A 82 -14.56 4.53 11.28
CA ASP A 82 -14.67 3.08 11.03
C ASP A 82 -14.01 2.66 9.72
N ARG A 83 -13.63 1.38 9.62
CA ARG A 83 -13.07 0.84 8.36
C ARG A 83 -14.09 0.87 7.24
N SER A 84 -15.39 0.75 7.54
CA SER A 84 -16.49 0.86 6.58
C SER A 84 -16.59 2.27 5.97
N ASP A 85 -16.22 3.31 6.72
CA ASP A 85 -16.25 4.70 6.23
C ASP A 85 -15.30 4.95 5.07
N TRP A 86 -14.18 4.20 5.05
CA TRP A 86 -13.14 4.37 4.05
C TRP A 86 -13.66 4.22 2.63
N ARG A 87 -14.65 3.34 2.42
CA ARG A 87 -15.26 3.13 1.11
C ARG A 87 -15.82 4.44 0.53
N CYS A 88 -16.62 5.16 1.32
CA CYS A 88 -17.19 6.42 0.87
C CYS A 88 -16.20 7.57 0.90
N ARG A 89 -15.25 7.59 1.86
CA ARG A 89 -14.16 8.57 1.80
C ARG A 89 -13.31 8.42 0.54
N ARG A 90 -13.03 7.18 0.11
CA ARG A 90 -12.34 6.90 -1.15
C ARG A 90 -13.15 7.42 -2.35
N ALA A 91 -14.47 7.25 -2.35
CA ALA A 91 -15.33 7.77 -3.42
C ALA A 91 -15.26 9.30 -3.52
N GLU A 92 -15.23 10.01 -2.38
CA GLU A 92 -15.01 11.46 -2.35
C GLU A 92 -13.64 11.82 -2.95
N ILE A 93 -12.56 11.19 -2.49
CA ILE A 93 -11.19 11.45 -3.01
C ILE A 93 -11.13 11.22 -4.52
N ARG A 94 -11.75 10.12 -4.99
CA ARG A 94 -11.84 9.79 -6.42
C ARG A 94 -12.49 10.93 -7.19
N GLU A 95 -13.68 11.37 -6.77
CA GLU A 95 -14.41 12.45 -7.44
C GLU A 95 -13.61 13.76 -7.45
N LEU A 96 -12.94 14.12 -6.35
CA LEU A 96 -12.07 15.30 -6.31
C LEU A 96 -10.94 15.22 -7.34
N ALA A 97 -10.29 14.05 -7.44
CA ALA A 97 -9.20 13.82 -8.37
C ALA A 97 -9.70 13.79 -9.83
N GLU A 98 -10.89 13.25 -10.10
CA GLU A 98 -11.52 13.34 -11.43
C GLU A 98 -11.85 14.78 -11.80
N ARG A 99 -12.45 15.55 -10.89
CA ARG A 99 -12.85 16.95 -11.14
C ARG A 99 -11.66 17.89 -11.35
N THR A 100 -10.56 17.67 -10.63
CA THR A 100 -9.49 18.68 -10.55
C THR A 100 -8.15 18.25 -11.14
N VAL A 101 -7.88 16.94 -11.28
CA VAL A 101 -6.56 16.44 -11.71
C VAL A 101 -6.62 15.69 -13.03
N TYR A 102 -7.46 14.65 -13.14
CA TYR A 102 -7.36 13.69 -14.25
C TYR A 102 -8.49 13.79 -15.29
N GLY A 103 -9.61 14.41 -14.93
CA GLY A 103 -10.86 14.34 -15.68
C GLY A 103 -11.64 13.06 -15.36
N GLN A 104 -12.92 13.03 -15.75
CA GLN A 104 -13.82 11.93 -15.41
C GLN A 104 -13.40 10.62 -16.06
N LYS A 105 -13.50 9.53 -15.30
CA LYS A 105 -13.48 8.17 -15.83
C LYS A 105 -14.92 7.78 -16.18
N PRO A 106 -15.25 7.49 -17.45
CA PRO A 106 -16.56 6.95 -17.79
C PRO A 106 -16.80 5.63 -17.03
N GLY A 107 -18.04 5.40 -16.61
CA GLY A 107 -18.45 4.13 -16.03
C GLY A 107 -18.38 2.96 -17.04
N ALA A 108 -18.96 1.82 -16.67
CA ALA A 108 -18.97 0.64 -17.52
C ALA A 108 -19.56 0.95 -18.93
N PRO A 109 -18.82 0.66 -20.03
CA PRO A 109 -19.34 0.82 -21.38
C PRO A 109 -20.57 -0.05 -21.65
N ALA A 110 -21.40 0.33 -22.62
CA ALA A 110 -22.55 -0.48 -23.03
C ALA A 110 -22.19 -1.93 -23.43
N SER A 111 -21.03 -2.14 -24.06
CA SER A 111 -20.53 -3.48 -24.36
C SER A 111 -19.01 -3.52 -24.42
N VAL A 112 -18.43 -4.58 -23.83
CA VAL A 112 -17.02 -4.95 -23.98
C VAL A 112 -16.96 -6.42 -24.37
N THR A 113 -16.29 -6.72 -25.48
CA THR A 113 -16.03 -8.07 -25.98
C THR A 113 -14.57 -8.22 -26.36
N GLY A 114 -14.11 -9.44 -26.57
CA GLY A 114 -12.70 -9.66 -26.85
C GLY A 114 -12.31 -11.12 -26.87
N THR A 115 -11.00 -11.35 -27.01
CA THR A 115 -10.39 -12.68 -26.94
C THR A 115 -9.19 -12.63 -26.02
N VAL A 116 -8.94 -13.73 -25.31
CA VAL A 116 -7.72 -13.96 -24.53
C VAL A 116 -7.05 -15.19 -25.11
N SER A 117 -5.76 -15.07 -25.44
CA SER A 117 -4.96 -16.16 -26.00
C SER A 117 -3.56 -16.18 -25.40
N ARG A 118 -2.78 -17.22 -25.71
CA ARG A 118 -1.40 -17.36 -25.19
C ARG A 118 -0.44 -16.27 -25.65
N THR A 119 -0.79 -15.52 -26.70
CA THR A 119 0.08 -14.49 -27.30
C THR A 119 -0.52 -13.09 -27.28
N GLY A 120 -1.82 -12.94 -26.99
CA GLY A 120 -2.46 -11.63 -27.03
C GLY A 120 -3.89 -11.60 -26.53
N ILE A 121 -4.33 -10.37 -26.26
CA ILE A 121 -5.67 -9.97 -25.88
C ILE A 121 -6.18 -8.99 -26.93
N THR A 122 -7.39 -9.22 -27.45
CA THR A 122 -8.12 -8.24 -28.27
C THR A 122 -9.26 -7.67 -27.46
N VAL A 123 -9.42 -6.35 -27.48
CA VAL A 123 -10.49 -5.62 -26.78
C VAL A 123 -11.32 -4.87 -27.81
N ASN A 124 -12.63 -5.09 -27.81
CA ASN A 124 -13.61 -4.34 -28.58
C ASN A 124 -14.60 -3.70 -27.61
N VAL A 125 -14.82 -2.40 -27.76
CA VAL A 125 -15.72 -1.63 -26.90
C VAL A 125 -16.74 -0.92 -27.77
N SER A 126 -18.00 -0.96 -27.34
CA SER A 126 -19.06 -0.13 -27.89
C SER A 126 -19.72 0.66 -26.76
N ASP A 127 -19.87 1.96 -26.98
CA ASP A 127 -20.51 2.87 -26.04
C ASP A 127 -21.05 4.10 -26.76
N GLN A 128 -22.16 4.66 -26.29
CA GLN A 128 -22.80 5.85 -26.88
C GLN A 128 -22.99 5.79 -28.42
N GLY A 129 -23.28 4.60 -28.96
CA GLY A 129 -23.45 4.37 -30.40
C GLY A 129 -22.15 4.42 -31.22
N ARG A 130 -20.99 4.47 -30.56
CA ARG A 130 -19.65 4.41 -31.17
C ARG A 130 -18.96 3.11 -30.79
N SER A 131 -17.93 2.75 -31.54
CA SER A 131 -17.10 1.57 -31.25
C SER A 131 -15.62 1.87 -31.46
N ALA A 132 -14.77 1.21 -30.66
CA ALA A 132 -13.33 1.24 -30.81
C ALA A 132 -12.74 -0.13 -30.45
N SER A 133 -11.52 -0.40 -30.91
CA SER A 133 -10.80 -1.63 -30.55
C SER A 133 -9.32 -1.32 -30.32
N PHE A 134 -8.68 -2.17 -29.52
CA PHE A 134 -7.25 -2.18 -29.31
C PHE A 134 -6.81 -3.58 -28.86
N SER A 135 -5.51 -3.79 -28.68
CA SER A 135 -4.96 -5.09 -28.29
C SER A 135 -3.74 -4.95 -27.40
N ALA A 136 -3.40 -6.03 -26.71
CA ALA A 136 -2.19 -6.17 -25.89
C ALA A 136 -1.55 -7.53 -26.18
N SER A 137 -0.22 -7.63 -26.09
CA SER A 137 0.47 -8.93 -26.22
C SER A 137 0.61 -9.61 -24.87
N VAL A 138 0.68 -10.94 -24.87
CA VAL A 138 0.79 -11.75 -23.65
C VAL A 138 2.07 -12.58 -23.69
N GLU A 139 2.83 -12.54 -22.60
CA GLU A 139 3.96 -13.44 -22.33
C GLU A 139 3.67 -14.25 -21.08
N LEU A 140 3.66 -15.57 -21.22
CA LEU A 140 3.36 -16.48 -20.11
C LEU A 140 4.64 -16.86 -19.34
N PRO A 141 4.54 -17.09 -18.02
CA PRO A 141 5.59 -17.77 -17.28
C PRO A 141 5.59 -19.27 -17.61
N SER A 142 6.55 -20.03 -17.06
CA SER A 142 6.51 -21.48 -17.13
C SER A 142 5.35 -22.06 -16.29
N GLY A 143 4.92 -23.28 -16.63
CA GLY A 143 3.88 -24.01 -15.89
C GLY A 143 2.56 -24.14 -16.65
N THR A 144 1.53 -24.59 -15.94
CA THR A 144 0.15 -24.74 -16.42
C THR A 144 -0.73 -23.76 -15.66
N GLY A 145 -1.37 -22.84 -16.37
CA GLY A 145 -2.20 -21.79 -15.78
C GLY A 145 -3.48 -22.30 -15.08
N PRO A 146 -4.42 -21.40 -14.74
CA PRO A 146 -4.43 -19.99 -15.11
C PRO A 146 -3.43 -19.15 -14.32
N PHE A 147 -2.83 -18.17 -14.98
CA PHE A 147 -1.77 -17.34 -14.40
C PHE A 147 -2.35 -16.01 -13.87
N PRO A 148 -1.88 -15.50 -12.73
CA PRO A 148 -1.95 -14.07 -12.48
C PRO A 148 -1.32 -13.28 -13.62
N ALA A 149 -1.69 -12.03 -13.80
CA ALA A 149 -1.16 -11.21 -14.89
C ALA A 149 -0.76 -9.82 -14.41
N VAL A 150 0.32 -9.27 -14.97
CA VAL A 150 0.73 -7.88 -14.76
C VAL A 150 0.63 -7.14 -16.09
N VAL A 151 -0.21 -6.10 -16.13
CA VAL A 151 -0.28 -5.17 -17.26
C VAL A 151 0.90 -4.22 -17.21
N VAL A 152 1.77 -4.29 -18.21
CA VAL A 152 2.96 -3.43 -18.38
C VAL A 152 2.63 -2.37 -19.41
N LEU A 153 2.47 -1.12 -18.96
CA LEU A 153 2.21 0.01 -19.84
C LEU A 153 3.48 0.37 -20.62
N GLY A 154 3.37 0.39 -21.95
CA GLY A 154 4.40 0.84 -22.88
C GLY A 154 5.59 -0.09 -23.09
N GLY A 155 5.61 -1.26 -22.43
CA GLY A 155 6.58 -2.33 -22.69
C GLY A 155 8.03 -2.03 -22.31
N PHE A 156 8.33 -0.99 -21.51
CA PHE A 156 9.69 -0.68 -21.06
C PHE A 156 9.79 -0.37 -19.56
N GLY A 157 11.00 -0.52 -19.02
CA GLY A 157 11.35 -0.18 -17.63
C GLY A 157 10.97 -1.23 -16.57
N ALA A 158 9.92 -2.02 -16.81
CA ALA A 158 9.54 -3.12 -15.92
C ALA A 158 10.52 -4.31 -16.04
N ASP A 159 10.92 -4.92 -14.91
CA ASP A 159 11.68 -6.18 -14.88
C ASP A 159 10.72 -7.37 -15.20
N THR A 160 10.36 -7.51 -16.48
CA THR A 160 9.42 -8.54 -16.96
C THR A 160 9.95 -9.96 -16.71
N ALA A 161 11.27 -10.13 -16.64
CA ALA A 161 11.89 -11.39 -16.26
C ALA A 161 11.59 -11.73 -14.79
N ALA A 162 11.73 -10.77 -13.87
CA ALA A 162 11.38 -10.97 -12.47
C ALA A 162 9.88 -11.22 -12.26
N ILE A 163 9.00 -10.57 -13.02
CA ILE A 163 7.55 -10.80 -13.01
C ILE A 163 7.24 -12.25 -13.40
N LYS A 164 7.76 -12.72 -14.53
CA LYS A 164 7.56 -14.10 -15.00
C LYS A 164 8.20 -15.13 -14.06
N ALA A 165 9.36 -14.83 -13.51
CA ALA A 165 10.01 -15.68 -12.51
C ALA A 165 9.21 -15.78 -11.20
N ALA A 166 8.36 -14.80 -10.89
CA ALA A 166 7.42 -14.86 -9.78
C ALA A 166 6.10 -15.58 -10.15
N GLY A 167 5.95 -16.09 -11.37
CA GLY A 167 4.78 -16.88 -11.78
C GLY A 167 3.61 -16.06 -12.34
N ALA A 168 3.80 -14.77 -12.64
CA ALA A 168 2.80 -13.93 -13.30
C ALA A 168 3.08 -13.78 -14.80
N ALA A 169 2.01 -13.81 -15.60
CA ALA A 169 2.05 -13.43 -17.00
C ALA A 169 2.29 -11.92 -17.15
N VAL A 170 2.87 -11.52 -18.28
CA VAL A 170 3.08 -10.12 -18.65
C VAL A 170 2.11 -9.80 -19.79
N ILE A 171 1.26 -8.79 -19.58
CA ILE A 171 0.41 -8.21 -20.62
C ILE A 171 1.06 -6.90 -21.06
N ASN A 172 1.72 -6.88 -22.22
CA ASN A 172 2.30 -5.64 -22.74
C ASN A 172 1.19 -4.83 -23.42
N PHE A 173 0.83 -3.71 -22.81
CA PHE A 173 -0.23 -2.83 -23.27
C PHE A 173 0.38 -1.55 -23.86
N ASP A 174 0.05 -1.22 -25.12
CA ASP A 174 0.39 0.06 -25.72
C ASP A 174 -0.69 1.11 -25.36
N PRO A 175 -0.40 2.05 -24.44
CA PRO A 175 -1.39 3.03 -24.01
C PRO A 175 -1.77 4.02 -25.13
N TYR A 176 -0.91 4.17 -26.15
CA TYR A 176 -1.17 5.09 -27.26
C TYR A 176 -2.28 4.61 -28.20
N ALA A 177 -2.60 3.31 -28.20
CA ALA A 177 -3.79 2.79 -28.87
C ALA A 177 -5.10 3.36 -28.26
N VAL A 178 -5.07 3.71 -26.97
CA VAL A 178 -6.22 4.22 -26.23
C VAL A 178 -6.21 5.75 -26.13
N GLY A 179 -5.04 6.33 -25.88
CA GLY A 179 -4.83 7.78 -25.85
C GLY A 179 -3.42 8.14 -26.31
N ARG A 180 -3.31 8.79 -27.47
CA ARG A 180 -2.04 9.04 -28.15
C ARG A 180 -1.41 10.36 -27.72
N GLU A 181 -0.14 10.30 -27.32
CA GLU A 181 0.70 11.50 -27.16
C GLU A 181 1.01 12.19 -28.51
N GLY A 182 1.45 13.44 -28.46
CA GLY A 182 1.69 14.26 -29.64
C GLY A 182 0.40 14.77 -30.30
N THR A 183 -0.73 14.63 -29.61
CA THR A 183 -2.02 15.19 -30.03
C THR A 183 -2.37 16.40 -29.16
N PRO A 184 -2.93 17.48 -29.74
CA PRO A 184 -3.28 18.65 -28.96
C PRO A 184 -4.48 18.37 -28.06
N ARG A 185 -4.58 19.10 -26.94
CA ARG A 185 -5.64 18.94 -25.93
C ARG A 185 -7.06 19.02 -26.49
N ASN A 186 -7.29 19.81 -27.53
CA ASN A 186 -8.60 19.96 -28.19
C ASN A 186 -8.85 18.96 -29.34
N ASN A 187 -7.90 18.07 -29.66
CA ASN A 187 -8.05 17.05 -30.70
C ASN A 187 -7.25 15.79 -30.34
N LYS A 188 -7.58 15.19 -29.19
CA LYS A 188 -6.96 13.96 -28.69
C LYS A 188 -7.40 12.76 -29.53
N GLN A 189 -6.50 11.78 -29.70
CA GLN A 189 -6.73 10.60 -30.54
C GLN A 189 -6.51 9.32 -29.76
N GLY A 190 -7.15 8.23 -30.19
CA GLY A 190 -7.07 6.90 -29.58
C GLY A 190 -8.46 6.34 -29.28
N ALA A 191 -8.54 5.04 -28.97
CA ALA A 191 -9.80 4.33 -28.77
C ALA A 191 -10.75 5.02 -27.78
N PHE A 192 -10.22 5.57 -26.68
CA PHE A 192 -11.02 6.33 -25.71
C PHE A 192 -11.67 7.57 -26.37
N TYR A 193 -10.88 8.37 -27.08
CA TYR A 193 -11.35 9.62 -27.69
C TYR A 193 -12.21 9.39 -28.93
N SER A 194 -12.11 8.24 -29.59
CA SER A 194 -13.06 7.82 -30.62
C SER A 194 -14.46 7.53 -30.05
N LEU A 195 -14.56 7.07 -28.80
CA LEU A 195 -15.83 6.82 -28.12
C LEU A 195 -16.40 8.09 -27.48
N TYR A 196 -15.57 8.80 -26.72
CA TYR A 196 -15.98 9.88 -25.81
C TYR A 196 -15.69 11.30 -26.35
N GLY A 197 -15.14 11.39 -27.56
CA GLY A 197 -14.88 12.66 -28.26
C GLY A 197 -13.45 13.18 -28.10
N ALA A 198 -12.89 13.68 -29.20
CA ALA A 198 -11.52 14.20 -29.27
C ALA A 198 -11.28 15.45 -28.38
N SER A 199 -12.35 16.17 -28.03
CA SER A 199 -12.33 17.33 -27.14
C SER A 199 -12.76 17.01 -25.70
N SER A 200 -12.88 15.72 -25.32
CA SER A 200 -13.18 15.33 -23.94
C SER A 200 -12.21 15.99 -22.95
N SER A 201 -12.67 16.43 -21.78
CA SER A 201 -11.81 17.01 -20.74
C SER A 201 -10.93 15.99 -20.03
N THR A 202 -11.14 14.69 -20.27
CA THR A 202 -10.38 13.58 -19.68
C THR A 202 -8.96 13.50 -20.25
N GLY A 203 -7.98 13.54 -19.36
CA GLY A 203 -6.56 13.45 -19.68
C GLY A 203 -6.13 12.03 -20.10
N LEU A 204 -4.95 11.91 -20.72
CA LEU A 204 -4.42 10.65 -21.21
C LEU A 204 -4.23 9.62 -20.09
N LEU A 205 -3.85 10.04 -18.86
CA LEU A 205 -3.61 9.10 -17.76
C LEU A 205 -4.89 8.36 -17.37
N MET A 206 -6.02 9.07 -17.34
CA MET A 206 -7.33 8.48 -17.07
C MET A 206 -7.83 7.64 -18.26
N ALA A 207 -7.57 8.08 -19.49
CA ALA A 207 -7.87 7.28 -20.69
C ALA A 207 -7.08 5.96 -20.69
N TRP A 208 -5.80 5.97 -20.28
CA TRP A 208 -4.99 4.76 -20.14
C TRP A 208 -5.48 3.86 -19.02
N SER A 209 -5.89 4.43 -17.87
CA SER A 209 -6.57 3.69 -16.79
C SER A 209 -7.84 3.00 -17.30
N TRP A 210 -8.69 3.72 -18.05
CA TRP A 210 -9.87 3.14 -18.71
C TRP A 210 -9.46 1.98 -19.62
N GLY A 211 -8.38 2.12 -20.41
CA GLY A 211 -7.87 1.05 -21.27
C GLY A 211 -7.47 -0.22 -20.50
N VAL A 212 -6.82 -0.06 -19.34
CA VAL A 212 -6.51 -1.18 -18.44
C VAL A 212 -7.79 -1.83 -17.93
N SER A 213 -8.80 -1.06 -17.52
CA SER A 213 -10.10 -1.61 -17.10
C SER A 213 -10.78 -2.43 -18.20
N ARG A 214 -10.69 -2.01 -19.47
CA ARG A 214 -11.25 -2.81 -20.59
C ARG A 214 -10.46 -4.09 -20.88
N ILE A 215 -9.16 -4.12 -20.60
CA ILE A 215 -8.38 -5.37 -20.62
C ILE A 215 -8.89 -6.32 -19.55
N ILE A 216 -9.10 -5.81 -18.32
CA ILE A 216 -9.64 -6.62 -17.21
C ILE A 216 -11.04 -7.15 -17.55
N ASP A 217 -11.92 -6.32 -18.11
CA ASP A 217 -13.27 -6.75 -18.55
C ASP A 217 -13.22 -7.95 -19.53
N VAL A 218 -12.24 -7.96 -20.46
CA VAL A 218 -12.07 -9.08 -21.41
C VAL A 218 -11.50 -10.32 -20.74
N VAL A 219 -10.59 -10.16 -19.77
CA VAL A 219 -10.05 -11.28 -18.99
C VAL A 219 -11.15 -11.91 -18.12
N GLU A 220 -11.98 -11.11 -17.45
CA GLU A 220 -13.11 -11.58 -16.63
C GLU A 220 -14.15 -12.36 -17.45
N ARG A 221 -14.37 -11.95 -18.71
CA ARG A 221 -15.32 -12.61 -19.63
C ARG A 221 -14.74 -13.82 -20.35
N SER A 222 -13.43 -14.06 -20.24
CA SER A 222 -12.82 -15.27 -20.77
C SER A 222 -13.25 -16.49 -19.96
N ASP A 223 -12.92 -17.70 -20.43
CA ASP A 223 -13.21 -18.93 -19.70
C ASP A 223 -12.39 -19.12 -18.41
N GLY A 224 -11.50 -18.17 -18.09
CA GLY A 224 -10.62 -18.22 -16.93
C GLY A 224 -9.56 -19.32 -17.02
N SER A 225 -9.38 -19.98 -18.18
CA SER A 225 -8.45 -21.10 -18.30
C SER A 225 -6.99 -20.64 -18.43
N LEU A 226 -6.76 -19.39 -18.83
CA LEU A 226 -5.43 -18.87 -19.11
C LEU A 226 -4.96 -17.80 -18.12
N LEU A 227 -5.78 -16.79 -17.85
CA LEU A 227 -5.43 -15.65 -17.00
C LEU A 227 -6.47 -15.47 -15.89
N ARG A 228 -6.01 -15.06 -14.71
CA ARG A 228 -6.81 -14.80 -13.51
C ARG A 228 -7.11 -13.31 -13.40
N ALA A 229 -8.35 -12.89 -13.63
CA ALA A 229 -8.74 -11.49 -13.56
C ALA A 229 -8.55 -10.89 -12.16
N GLU A 230 -8.92 -11.63 -11.12
CA GLU A 230 -8.84 -11.24 -9.72
C GLU A 230 -7.39 -11.10 -9.20
N ALA A 231 -6.43 -11.56 -10.00
CA ALA A 231 -5.00 -11.50 -9.72
C ALA A 231 -4.27 -10.66 -10.78
N THR A 232 -4.81 -9.47 -11.06
CA THR A 232 -4.23 -8.50 -11.99
C THR A 232 -3.37 -7.48 -11.25
N GLY A 233 -2.13 -7.30 -11.70
CA GLY A 233 -1.26 -6.18 -11.33
C GLY A 233 -1.08 -5.18 -12.48
N VAL A 234 -0.54 -4.00 -12.17
CA VAL A 234 -0.21 -2.98 -13.17
C VAL A 234 1.14 -2.32 -12.86
N THR A 235 1.94 -2.07 -13.90
CA THR A 235 3.25 -1.42 -13.79
C THR A 235 3.57 -0.61 -15.05
N GLY A 236 4.52 0.31 -14.92
CA GLY A 236 5.07 1.08 -16.03
C GLY A 236 6.14 2.03 -15.49
N CYS A 237 6.97 2.58 -16.39
CA CYS A 237 8.01 3.52 -16.00
C CYS A 237 7.79 4.94 -16.54
N SER A 238 8.23 5.97 -15.81
CA SER A 238 8.17 7.37 -16.26
C SER A 238 6.72 7.79 -16.49
N ARG A 239 6.39 8.39 -17.65
CA ARG A 239 5.02 8.65 -18.10
C ARG A 239 4.08 7.44 -17.97
N PHE A 240 4.57 6.23 -18.23
CA PHE A 240 3.78 5.01 -18.06
C PHE A 240 3.70 4.55 -16.61
N GLY A 241 4.64 4.98 -15.76
CA GLY A 241 4.53 4.88 -14.31
C GLY A 241 3.41 5.78 -13.76
N LYS A 242 3.23 6.98 -14.32
CA LYS A 242 2.05 7.83 -14.04
C LYS A 242 0.76 7.10 -14.42
N GLY A 243 0.73 6.50 -15.61
CA GLY A 243 -0.41 5.71 -16.10
C GLY A 243 -0.73 4.50 -15.21
N ALA A 244 0.29 3.76 -14.79
CA ALA A 244 0.12 2.61 -13.89
C ALA A 244 -0.38 3.03 -12.50
N PHE A 245 0.11 4.15 -11.97
CA PHE A 245 -0.37 4.73 -10.72
C PHE A 245 -1.87 5.09 -10.81
N VAL A 246 -2.27 5.82 -11.86
CA VAL A 246 -3.68 6.19 -12.07
C VAL A 246 -4.54 4.96 -12.31
N ALA A 247 -4.09 3.98 -13.11
CA ALA A 247 -4.81 2.72 -13.29
C ALA A 247 -5.07 2.03 -11.95
N GLY A 248 -4.04 1.84 -11.14
CA GLY A 248 -4.16 1.22 -9.83
C GLY A 248 -5.08 1.97 -8.87
N ALA A 249 -5.04 3.30 -8.87
CA ALA A 249 -5.88 4.10 -7.98
C ALA A 249 -7.37 4.07 -8.37
N PHE A 250 -7.66 4.09 -9.68
CA PHE A 250 -9.01 4.25 -10.26
C PHE A 250 -9.65 2.96 -10.76
N ASP A 251 -9.03 1.79 -10.56
CA ASP A 251 -9.69 0.49 -10.77
C ASP A 251 -9.38 -0.42 -9.58
N GLN A 252 -10.42 -0.74 -8.80
CA GLN A 252 -10.26 -1.55 -7.59
C GLN A 252 -9.97 -3.02 -7.89
N ARG A 253 -10.18 -3.50 -9.12
CA ARG A 253 -9.89 -4.89 -9.50
C ARG A 253 -8.38 -5.17 -9.62
N ILE A 254 -7.56 -4.13 -9.67
CA ILE A 254 -6.10 -4.25 -9.70
C ILE A 254 -5.57 -4.58 -8.30
N ALA A 255 -5.16 -5.83 -8.09
CA ALA A 255 -4.65 -6.31 -6.81
C ALA A 255 -3.26 -5.77 -6.43
N LEU A 256 -2.43 -5.39 -7.42
CA LEU A 256 -1.07 -4.89 -7.18
C LEU A 256 -0.71 -3.74 -8.14
N THR A 257 -0.36 -2.58 -7.58
CA THR A 257 0.07 -1.40 -8.35
C THR A 257 1.56 -1.13 -8.13
N MET A 258 2.32 -0.95 -9.21
CA MET A 258 3.78 -0.84 -9.16
C MET A 258 4.29 0.30 -10.05
N PRO A 259 4.09 1.58 -9.69
CA PRO A 259 4.59 2.68 -10.49
C PRO A 259 6.11 2.80 -10.34
N ILE A 260 6.82 2.95 -11.46
CA ILE A 260 8.28 3.11 -11.51
C ILE A 260 8.60 4.53 -11.99
N GLU A 261 9.38 5.26 -11.19
CA GLU A 261 9.97 6.57 -11.53
C GLU A 261 8.94 7.50 -12.17
N SER A 262 7.77 7.58 -11.54
CA SER A 262 6.58 8.15 -12.16
C SER A 262 6.66 9.67 -12.27
N GLY A 263 7.35 10.33 -11.33
CA GLY A 263 7.55 11.78 -11.33
C GLY A 263 6.27 12.60 -11.20
N THR A 264 6.35 13.93 -11.37
CA THR A 264 5.20 14.86 -11.29
C THR A 264 3.99 14.37 -12.08
N ALA A 265 2.77 14.48 -11.55
CA ALA A 265 1.52 13.86 -12.07
C ALA A 265 1.42 12.32 -11.91
N GLY A 266 2.47 11.68 -11.38
CA GLY A 266 2.48 10.33 -10.82
C GLY A 266 2.46 10.39 -9.30
N ALA A 267 3.48 9.82 -8.64
CA ALA A 267 3.55 9.64 -7.19
C ALA A 267 3.84 10.90 -6.33
N PRO A 268 4.62 11.92 -6.75
CA PRO A 268 4.88 13.10 -5.93
C PRO A 268 3.64 13.90 -5.53
N ILE A 269 3.63 14.44 -4.30
CA ILE A 269 2.61 15.42 -3.88
C ILE A 269 2.67 16.68 -4.76
N LEU A 270 1.52 17.15 -5.21
CA LEU A 270 1.36 18.30 -6.10
C LEU A 270 1.78 19.59 -5.40
N ARG A 271 1.41 19.75 -4.12
CA ARG A 271 1.84 20.89 -3.27
C ARG A 271 3.35 20.95 -3.02
N GLY A 272 4.05 19.82 -3.11
CA GLY A 272 5.50 19.75 -2.87
C GLY A 272 6.34 20.24 -4.06
N ILE A 273 5.82 20.08 -5.28
CA ILE A 273 6.57 20.35 -6.52
C ILE A 273 7.12 21.79 -6.59
N PRO A 274 6.35 22.86 -6.31
CA PRO A 274 6.91 24.22 -6.36
C PRO A 274 8.08 24.45 -5.40
N GLY A 275 8.17 23.67 -4.32
CA GLY A 275 9.23 23.75 -3.31
C GLY A 275 10.41 22.79 -3.52
N GLU A 276 10.36 21.92 -4.53
CA GLU A 276 11.40 20.93 -4.80
C GLU A 276 12.25 21.33 -6.02
N SER A 277 13.45 21.85 -5.74
CA SER A 277 14.38 22.29 -6.78
C SER A 277 14.70 21.19 -7.80
N GLY A 278 14.64 21.54 -9.08
CA GLY A 278 14.93 20.65 -10.22
C GLY A 278 13.79 19.70 -10.61
N SER A 279 12.73 19.62 -9.81
CA SER A 279 11.54 18.81 -10.14
C SER A 279 10.77 19.36 -11.32
N GLN A 280 10.08 18.48 -12.06
CA GLN A 280 9.21 18.89 -13.15
C GLN A 280 8.10 19.81 -12.63
N PRO A 281 8.01 21.07 -13.10
CA PRO A 281 6.94 21.97 -12.69
C PRO A 281 5.55 21.45 -13.09
N LEU A 282 4.52 21.76 -12.30
CA LEU A 282 3.14 21.35 -12.61
C LEU A 282 2.66 21.90 -13.96
N SER A 283 3.03 23.15 -14.28
CA SER A 283 2.74 23.76 -15.58
C SER A 283 3.43 23.02 -16.73
N SER A 284 4.66 22.53 -16.53
CA SER A 284 5.37 21.71 -17.50
C SER A 284 4.67 20.37 -17.70
N ALA A 285 4.37 19.64 -16.63
CA ALA A 285 3.65 18.36 -16.73
C ALA A 285 2.28 18.52 -17.41
N TYR A 286 1.56 19.62 -17.17
CA TYR A 286 0.28 19.91 -17.79
C TYR A 286 0.36 20.27 -19.29
N SER A 287 1.44 20.93 -19.72
CA SER A 287 1.59 21.45 -21.09
C SER A 287 2.37 20.52 -22.02
N GLU A 288 3.24 19.66 -21.47
CA GLU A 288 4.09 18.76 -22.25
C GLU A 288 3.26 17.78 -23.09
N GLN A 289 2.25 17.17 -22.47
CA GLN A 289 1.27 16.30 -23.09
C GLN A 289 -0.06 16.43 -22.35
N PRO A 290 -1.20 16.09 -22.96
CA PRO A 290 -2.50 16.17 -22.29
C PRO A 290 -2.73 15.03 -21.27
N TRP A 291 -1.72 14.70 -20.45
CA TRP A 291 -1.79 13.67 -19.41
C TRP A 291 -2.86 13.93 -18.36
N LEU A 292 -2.93 15.18 -17.91
CA LEU A 292 -3.87 15.65 -16.89
C LEU A 292 -5.14 16.21 -17.54
N GLY A 293 -6.24 16.15 -16.79
CA GLY A 293 -7.53 16.71 -17.21
C GLY A 293 -7.50 18.23 -17.30
N ASP A 294 -8.40 18.79 -18.10
CA ASP A 294 -8.34 20.22 -18.45
C ASP A 294 -8.48 21.16 -17.25
N ALA A 295 -9.25 20.76 -16.24
CA ALA A 295 -9.43 21.53 -15.00
C ALA A 295 -8.11 21.77 -14.24
N PHE A 296 -7.14 20.85 -14.36
CA PHE A 296 -5.86 20.95 -13.69
C PHE A 296 -5.08 22.21 -14.07
N GLY A 297 -5.30 22.74 -15.28
CA GLY A 297 -4.64 23.95 -15.77
C GLY A 297 -4.76 25.13 -14.80
N SER A 298 -5.91 25.26 -14.13
CA SER A 298 -6.18 26.33 -13.16
C SER A 298 -5.38 26.22 -11.85
N TYR A 299 -4.82 25.05 -11.56
CA TYR A 299 -4.06 24.77 -10.33
C TYR A 299 -2.55 24.72 -10.55
N THR A 300 -2.08 24.77 -11.80
CA THR A 300 -0.64 24.66 -12.12
C THR A 300 0.23 25.72 -11.45
N GLY A 301 -0.32 26.91 -11.20
CA GLY A 301 0.33 28.00 -10.48
C GLY A 301 -0.05 28.15 -9.00
N ASP A 302 -1.09 27.44 -8.55
CA ASP A 302 -1.60 27.50 -7.17
C ASP A 302 -2.10 26.11 -6.71
N PRO A 303 -1.20 25.12 -6.54
CA PRO A 303 -1.60 23.78 -6.11
C PRO A 303 -2.13 23.74 -4.67
N ALA A 304 -1.91 24.80 -3.88
CA ALA A 304 -2.43 24.92 -2.53
C ALA A 304 -3.97 24.95 -2.49
N ARG A 305 -4.62 25.30 -3.61
CA ARG A 305 -6.08 25.30 -3.78
C ARG A 305 -6.68 23.98 -4.25
N LEU A 306 -5.88 22.97 -4.56
CA LEU A 306 -6.42 21.67 -4.95
C LEU A 306 -7.15 21.03 -3.76
N PRO A 307 -8.40 20.53 -3.90
CA PRO A 307 -9.11 19.89 -2.80
C PRO A 307 -8.55 18.51 -2.43
N VAL A 308 -7.65 17.97 -3.25
CA VAL A 308 -7.02 16.66 -3.12
C VAL A 308 -5.51 16.80 -3.34
N ASP A 309 -4.72 15.88 -2.81
CA ASP A 309 -3.31 15.72 -3.19
C ASP A 309 -2.94 14.25 -3.38
N THR A 310 -1.74 13.99 -3.90
CA THR A 310 -1.33 12.66 -4.34
C THR A 310 -1.26 11.63 -3.21
N HIS A 311 -1.05 12.04 -1.95
CA HIS A 311 -1.06 11.11 -0.81
C HIS A 311 -2.43 10.45 -0.59
N GLU A 312 -3.53 11.18 -0.86
CA GLU A 312 -4.88 10.62 -0.84
C GLU A 312 -5.13 9.67 -2.01
N ILE A 313 -4.59 10.00 -3.19
CA ILE A 313 -4.68 9.14 -4.38
C ILE A 313 -3.87 7.85 -4.18
N VAL A 314 -2.69 7.91 -3.54
CA VAL A 314 -1.95 6.75 -3.04
C VAL A 314 -2.83 5.94 -2.08
N GLY A 315 -3.54 6.62 -1.18
CA GLY A 315 -4.52 6.04 -0.27
C GLY A 315 -5.63 5.26 -0.95
N MET A 316 -6.14 5.71 -2.10
CA MET A 316 -7.21 5.01 -2.85
C MET A 316 -6.83 3.60 -3.32
N VAL A 317 -5.53 3.27 -3.33
CA VAL A 317 -5.06 1.91 -3.58
C VAL A 317 -5.33 0.99 -2.38
N ALA A 318 -5.33 1.52 -1.16
CA ALA A 318 -5.51 0.73 0.05
C ALA A 318 -6.87 -0.01 0.08
N PRO A 319 -6.91 -1.26 0.57
CA PRO A 319 -5.81 -2.03 1.16
C PRO A 319 -5.03 -2.89 0.14
N ARG A 320 -5.15 -2.65 -1.17
CA ARG A 320 -4.50 -3.48 -2.22
C ARG A 320 -2.98 -3.28 -2.21
N GLY A 321 -2.23 -4.14 -2.88
CA GLY A 321 -0.77 -4.04 -2.91
C GLY A 321 -0.29 -2.80 -3.66
N LEU A 322 0.69 -2.08 -3.11
CA LEU A 322 1.31 -0.92 -3.74
C LEU A 322 2.82 -0.91 -3.52
N PHE A 323 3.59 -0.90 -4.60
CA PHE A 323 5.04 -0.75 -4.55
C PHE A 323 5.52 0.42 -5.39
N ILE A 324 5.81 1.55 -4.74
CA ILE A 324 6.31 2.77 -5.39
C ILE A 324 7.83 2.67 -5.50
N MET A 325 8.34 2.62 -6.73
CA MET A 325 9.76 2.54 -7.06
C MET A 325 10.22 3.89 -7.61
N GLU A 326 11.19 4.54 -6.98
CA GLU A 326 11.60 5.91 -7.34
C GLU A 326 13.12 6.07 -7.46
N ASN A 327 13.55 7.14 -8.12
CA ASN A 327 14.96 7.40 -8.42
C ASN A 327 15.39 8.78 -7.90
N PRO A 328 16.27 8.84 -6.88
CA PRO A 328 16.65 10.09 -6.21
C PRO A 328 17.72 10.86 -7.00
N HIS A 329 18.30 10.26 -8.04
CA HIS A 329 19.35 10.84 -8.86
C HIS A 329 18.82 11.72 -10.00
N VAL A 330 17.52 11.62 -10.30
CA VAL A 330 16.85 12.41 -11.33
C VAL A 330 15.95 13.43 -10.66
N ASP A 331 16.44 14.66 -10.51
CA ASP A 331 15.72 15.74 -9.84
C ASP A 331 14.32 15.97 -10.43
N TRP A 332 14.18 15.82 -11.75
CA TRP A 332 12.92 15.98 -12.49
C TRP A 332 11.77 15.13 -11.96
N LEU A 333 12.08 14.00 -11.30
CA LEU A 333 11.07 13.09 -10.73
C LEU A 333 10.49 13.58 -9.40
N GLY A 334 11.08 14.56 -8.74
CA GLY A 334 10.54 15.07 -7.47
C GLY A 334 10.49 14.01 -6.37
N ALA A 335 11.55 13.20 -6.24
CA ALA A 335 11.58 12.04 -5.34
C ALA A 335 11.33 12.41 -3.86
N ARG A 336 11.68 13.63 -3.43
CA ARG A 336 11.39 14.08 -2.05
C ARG A 336 9.89 14.19 -1.84
N SER A 337 9.19 14.85 -2.75
CA SER A 337 7.73 14.95 -2.78
C SER A 337 7.08 13.56 -2.97
N GLY A 338 7.69 12.67 -3.75
CA GLY A 338 7.29 11.26 -3.87
C GLY A 338 7.31 10.52 -2.53
N SER A 339 8.37 10.72 -1.74
CA SER A 339 8.47 10.09 -0.41
C SER A 339 7.44 10.64 0.59
N VAL A 340 7.07 11.93 0.50
CA VAL A 340 5.99 12.51 1.31
C VAL A 340 4.65 11.88 0.93
N ALA A 341 4.36 11.75 -0.36
CA ALA A 341 3.12 11.14 -0.84
C ALA A 341 2.98 9.70 -0.35
N ALA A 342 4.05 8.90 -0.47
CA ALA A 342 4.06 7.52 -0.02
C ALA A 342 3.86 7.40 1.51
N ARG A 343 4.51 8.27 2.29
CA ARG A 343 4.32 8.30 3.76
C ARG A 343 2.89 8.73 4.12
N GLY A 344 2.35 9.75 3.47
CA GLY A 344 0.97 10.22 3.72
C GLY A 344 -0.06 9.15 3.37
N GLY A 345 0.12 8.46 2.25
CA GLY A 345 -0.71 7.31 1.89
C GLY A 345 -0.53 6.13 2.84
N ALA A 346 0.68 5.88 3.35
CA ALA A 346 0.93 4.81 4.32
C ALA A 346 0.17 5.00 5.64
N GLU A 347 -0.17 6.24 6.02
CA GLU A 347 -1.04 6.48 7.18
C GLU A 347 -2.45 5.91 6.96
N ILE A 348 -2.97 5.95 5.73
CA ILE A 348 -4.27 5.35 5.37
C ILE A 348 -4.18 3.83 5.41
N TYR A 349 -3.11 3.24 4.85
CA TYR A 349 -2.83 1.81 4.98
C TYR A 349 -2.74 1.39 6.45
N LYS A 350 -2.05 2.17 7.29
CA LYS A 350 -1.94 1.93 8.73
C LYS A 350 -3.32 1.95 9.41
N ALA A 351 -4.12 2.97 9.14
CA ALA A 351 -5.47 3.10 9.70
C ALA A 351 -6.37 1.91 9.34
N LEU A 352 -6.21 1.36 8.13
CA LEU A 352 -6.93 0.18 7.63
C LEU A 352 -6.34 -1.16 8.09
N GLY A 353 -5.25 -1.18 8.88
CA GLY A 353 -4.57 -2.40 9.29
C GLY A 353 -3.80 -3.11 8.17
N ALA A 354 -3.49 -2.40 7.09
CA ALA A 354 -2.85 -2.91 5.87
C ALA A 354 -1.43 -2.34 5.66
N GLY A 355 -0.75 -1.91 6.74
CA GLY A 355 0.56 -1.22 6.64
C GLY A 355 1.63 -1.97 5.83
N ASN A 356 1.61 -3.31 5.85
CA ASN A 356 2.54 -4.14 5.08
C ASN A 356 2.26 -4.15 3.56
N ASN A 357 1.13 -3.62 3.12
CA ASN A 357 0.70 -3.68 1.72
C ASN A 357 1.26 -2.54 0.86
N ILE A 358 1.84 -1.52 1.49
CA ILE A 358 2.50 -0.41 0.80
C ILE A 358 4.01 -0.46 1.04
N SER A 359 4.77 -0.30 -0.03
CA SER A 359 6.23 -0.12 0.01
C SER A 359 6.64 1.07 -0.84
N TYR A 360 7.73 1.72 -0.43
CA TYR A 360 8.37 2.80 -1.16
C TYR A 360 9.88 2.58 -1.18
N TRP A 361 10.50 2.65 -2.34
CA TRP A 361 11.95 2.45 -2.46
C TRP A 361 12.57 3.44 -3.45
N SER A 362 13.32 4.40 -2.90
CA SER A 362 14.19 5.31 -3.66
C SER A 362 15.67 5.18 -3.33
N ASP A 363 16.06 4.44 -2.30
CA ASP A 363 17.47 4.20 -1.99
C ASP A 363 18.11 3.22 -2.99
N VAL A 364 18.56 3.74 -4.13
CA VAL A 364 19.10 2.99 -5.26
C VAL A 364 20.48 3.48 -5.67
N GLN A 365 21.32 2.57 -6.16
CA GLN A 365 22.70 2.92 -6.55
C GLN A 365 22.77 3.45 -8.00
N ASP A 366 22.10 2.79 -8.94
CA ASP A 366 22.10 3.18 -10.34
C ASP A 366 21.08 4.30 -10.61
N GLY A 367 21.57 5.49 -10.97
CA GLY A 367 20.75 6.66 -11.30
C GLY A 367 20.15 6.65 -12.70
N THR A 368 20.44 5.65 -13.54
CA THR A 368 19.88 5.54 -14.89
C THR A 368 18.36 5.47 -14.83
N HIS A 369 17.69 6.40 -15.51
CA HIS A 369 16.24 6.49 -15.56
C HIS A 369 15.62 5.21 -16.14
N CYS A 370 14.62 4.65 -15.47
CA CYS A 370 13.93 3.42 -15.87
C CYS A 370 14.81 2.16 -15.97
N ALA A 371 15.97 2.14 -15.33
CA ALA A 371 16.77 0.93 -15.24
C ALA A 371 16.09 -0.13 -14.36
N SER A 372 16.20 -1.39 -14.74
CA SER A 372 15.85 -2.50 -13.84
C SER A 372 16.92 -2.65 -12.76
N ARG A 373 16.51 -2.64 -11.49
CA ARG A 373 17.42 -2.62 -10.33
C ARG A 373 17.32 -3.88 -9.50
N SER A 374 18.46 -4.35 -9.01
CA SER A 374 18.54 -5.53 -8.14
C SER A 374 17.85 -5.31 -6.80
N GLU A 375 17.91 -4.06 -6.31
CA GLU A 375 17.32 -3.57 -5.06
C GLU A 375 15.81 -3.75 -5.04
N TRP A 376 15.16 -3.61 -6.19
CA TRP A 376 13.71 -3.74 -6.32
C TRP A 376 13.25 -5.17 -6.60
N ARG A 377 14.13 -6.04 -7.12
CA ARG A 377 13.73 -7.38 -7.58
C ARG A 377 13.12 -8.25 -6.47
N GLY A 378 13.78 -8.30 -5.31
CA GLY A 378 13.27 -9.08 -4.16
C GLY A 378 11.88 -8.59 -3.71
N PRO A 379 11.73 -7.31 -3.34
CA PRO A 379 10.43 -6.73 -2.98
C PRO A 379 9.37 -6.87 -4.07
N LEU A 380 9.72 -6.67 -5.34
CA LEU A 380 8.82 -6.86 -6.48
C LEU A 380 8.22 -8.27 -6.48
N GLN A 381 9.07 -9.29 -6.40
CA GLN A 381 8.63 -10.69 -6.37
C GLN A 381 7.83 -11.02 -5.11
N GLN A 382 8.16 -10.40 -3.97
CA GLN A 382 7.39 -10.57 -2.74
C GLN A 382 5.99 -9.98 -2.85
N HIS A 383 5.83 -8.78 -3.44
CA HIS A 383 4.50 -8.21 -3.70
C HIS A 383 3.69 -9.09 -4.65
N ILE A 384 4.29 -9.59 -5.74
CA ILE A 384 3.59 -10.50 -6.67
C ILE A 384 3.10 -11.75 -5.94
N ARG A 385 3.95 -12.36 -5.10
CA ARG A 385 3.54 -13.53 -4.30
C ARG A 385 2.41 -13.21 -3.34
N ALA A 386 2.50 -12.09 -2.62
CA ALA A 386 1.48 -11.69 -1.65
C ALA A 386 0.15 -11.38 -2.32
N PHE A 387 0.15 -10.49 -3.32
CA PHE A 387 -1.08 -9.88 -3.83
C PHE A 387 -1.67 -10.56 -5.07
N LEU A 388 -0.85 -11.28 -5.85
CA LEU A 388 -1.32 -11.95 -7.08
C LEU A 388 -1.41 -13.47 -6.91
N LEU A 389 -0.52 -14.06 -6.11
CA LEU A 389 -0.56 -15.50 -5.82
C LEU A 389 -1.26 -15.85 -4.50
N GLY A 390 -1.55 -14.86 -3.65
CA GLY A 390 -2.19 -15.11 -2.36
C GLY A 390 -1.29 -15.85 -1.37
N SER A 391 0.02 -15.70 -1.50
CA SER A 391 1.03 -16.42 -0.70
C SER A 391 2.00 -15.46 -0.02
N GLY A 392 2.11 -15.56 1.31
CA GLY A 392 2.96 -14.69 2.11
C GLY A 392 2.34 -13.30 2.38
N GLU A 393 3.17 -12.38 2.84
CA GLU A 393 2.77 -11.02 3.21
C GLU A 393 3.49 -9.96 2.37
N GLY A 394 2.84 -8.82 2.19
CA GLY A 394 3.47 -7.64 1.61
C GLY A 394 4.71 -7.22 2.42
N PRO A 395 5.76 -6.70 1.76
CA PRO A 395 7.01 -6.41 2.46
C PRO A 395 6.93 -5.21 3.42
N GLY A 396 6.02 -4.25 3.21
CA GLY A 396 5.92 -3.06 4.07
C GLY A 396 7.19 -2.21 4.13
N VAL A 397 8.02 -2.22 3.10
CA VAL A 397 9.38 -1.65 3.15
C VAL A 397 9.38 -0.20 2.68
N PHE A 398 9.88 0.69 3.53
CA PHE A 398 10.22 2.07 3.18
C PHE A 398 11.74 2.27 3.20
N ARG A 399 12.37 2.29 2.02
CA ARG A 399 13.80 2.63 1.84
C ARG A 399 13.92 3.93 1.06
N VAL A 400 14.04 5.03 1.80
CA VAL A 400 14.10 6.38 1.22
C VAL A 400 15.55 6.84 1.15
N ALA A 401 16.01 7.26 -0.02
CA ALA A 401 17.33 7.85 -0.17
C ALA A 401 17.47 9.10 0.72
N ALA A 402 18.58 9.17 1.47
CA ALA A 402 18.82 10.28 2.41
C ALA A 402 18.83 11.65 1.72
N SER A 403 19.32 11.73 0.47
CA SER A 403 19.36 12.96 -0.34
C SER A 403 17.99 13.52 -0.72
N LYS A 404 16.94 12.68 -0.69
CA LYS A 404 15.58 13.02 -1.10
C LYS A 404 14.55 12.56 -0.07
N SER A 405 14.90 12.60 1.23
CA SER A 405 13.95 12.24 2.28
C SER A 405 13.00 13.40 2.59
N GLY A 406 11.71 13.19 2.32
CA GLY A 406 10.63 14.10 2.68
C GLY A 406 10.15 13.88 4.13
N ASP A 407 9.83 14.97 4.81
CA ASP A 407 9.27 14.98 6.16
C ASP A 407 7.77 15.22 6.11
N LEU A 408 6.97 14.15 6.29
CA LEU A 408 5.51 14.24 6.29
C LEU A 408 4.98 15.19 7.38
N SER A 409 5.66 15.33 8.53
CA SER A 409 5.17 16.16 9.63
C SER A 409 5.08 17.64 9.27
N ALA A 410 5.90 18.11 8.33
CA ALA A 410 5.84 19.46 7.79
C ALA A 410 4.62 19.72 6.89
N TRP A 411 3.93 18.67 6.45
CA TRP A 411 2.84 18.72 5.47
C TRP A 411 1.48 18.38 6.06
N ARG A 412 1.39 17.99 7.32
CA ARG A 412 0.15 17.51 7.94
C ARG A 412 -0.12 18.14 9.29
N ASN A 413 -1.40 18.24 9.62
CA ASN A 413 -1.89 18.54 10.97
C ASN A 413 -2.81 17.44 11.54
N TRP A 414 -3.10 16.39 10.76
CA TRP A 414 -3.93 15.28 11.21
C TRP A 414 -3.16 14.24 12.02
N GLN A 415 -3.89 13.53 12.85
CA GLN A 415 -3.45 12.29 13.49
C GLN A 415 -4.09 11.11 12.79
N THR A 416 -3.34 10.02 12.67
CA THR A 416 -3.83 8.80 12.05
C THR A 416 -4.70 8.03 13.02
N PRO A 417 -5.99 7.83 12.72
CA PRO A 417 -6.90 7.13 13.60
C PRO A 417 -6.60 5.63 13.63
N VAL A 418 -7.08 4.97 14.67
CA VAL A 418 -7.28 3.52 14.67
C VAL A 418 -8.73 3.30 14.23
N LEU A 419 -8.93 2.73 13.05
CA LEU A 419 -10.28 2.45 12.55
C LEU A 419 -10.77 1.10 13.09
N THR A 420 -11.99 1.07 13.62
CA THR A 420 -12.68 -0.11 14.15
C THR A 420 -13.54 -0.80 13.08
N ASP A 421 -13.88 -2.08 13.29
CA ASP A 421 -14.81 -2.82 12.42
C ASP A 421 -16.28 -2.64 12.85
N ASP A 422 -16.53 -2.03 14.02
CA ASP A 422 -17.85 -1.96 14.63
C ASP A 422 -18.56 -0.66 14.23
N GLY A 423 -19.48 -0.75 13.27
CA GLY A 423 -20.39 0.34 12.87
C GLY A 423 -21.45 0.68 13.92
N GLY A 424 -21.05 0.85 15.18
CA GLY A 424 -21.93 1.18 16.29
C GLY A 424 -22.12 2.69 16.41
N GLY A 425 -23.02 3.25 15.60
CA GLY A 425 -23.64 4.53 15.90
C GLY A 425 -24.26 4.48 17.29
N GLY A 426 -23.90 5.43 18.15
CA GLY A 426 -24.54 5.61 19.44
C GLY A 426 -26.00 5.95 19.22
N ASP A 427 -26.88 5.02 19.61
CA ASP A 427 -28.31 5.26 19.72
C ASP A 427 -28.60 5.56 21.20
N ASP A 428 -28.96 6.81 21.45
CA ASP A 428 -29.44 7.31 22.72
C ASP A 428 -30.83 6.71 23.00
N GLY A 429 -31.00 5.96 24.10
CA GLY A 429 -32.33 5.48 24.45
C GLY A 429 -32.45 4.59 25.69
N GLY A 430 -32.79 5.21 26.83
CA GLY A 430 -33.31 4.54 28.03
C GLY A 430 -32.91 5.33 29.29
N GLY A 431 -33.73 6.20 29.86
CA GLY A 431 -35.11 5.94 30.26
C GLY A 431 -35.07 5.29 31.64
N GLY A 432 -35.23 6.10 32.70
CA GLY A 432 -35.06 5.70 34.09
C GLY A 432 -36.16 4.79 34.64
N ASP A 433 -35.86 4.17 35.78
CA ASP A 433 -36.74 4.05 36.95
C ASP A 433 -35.96 3.41 38.14
N ASP A 434 -35.70 4.25 39.14
CA ASP A 434 -36.01 4.16 40.58
C ASP A 434 -35.87 2.87 41.42
N GLY A 435 -35.22 3.08 42.59
CA GLY A 435 -35.47 2.37 43.87
C GLY A 435 -34.25 1.62 44.40
N GLY A 436 -33.39 2.18 45.27
CA GLY A 436 -33.57 2.26 46.73
C GLY A 436 -33.34 0.88 47.37
N GLY A 437 -32.36 0.57 48.20
CA GLY A 437 -31.52 1.30 49.15
C GLY A 437 -31.16 0.29 50.26
N ASP A 438 -29.90 0.22 50.69
CA ASP A 438 -29.53 0.08 52.12
C ASP A 438 -28.01 -0.07 52.26
N ASP A 439 -27.47 0.83 53.07
CA ASP A 439 -26.09 0.94 53.49
C ASP A 439 -25.81 0.00 54.67
N GLY A 440 -24.60 -0.57 54.75
CA GLY A 440 -24.11 -1.08 56.03
C GLY A 440 -22.93 -2.04 56.04
N GLY A 441 -21.70 -1.47 56.02
CA GLY A 441 -20.49 -2.02 56.66
C GLY A 441 -19.74 -3.11 55.87
N GLY A 442 -18.47 -2.97 55.49
CA GLY A 442 -17.36 -2.25 56.10
C GLY A 442 -16.30 -3.27 56.51
N GLY A 443 -15.23 -3.41 55.72
CA GLY A 443 -14.12 -4.33 56.01
C GLY A 443 -13.12 -4.43 54.86
N ASP A 444 -12.14 -3.53 54.89
CA ASP A 444 -10.83 -3.53 54.24
C ASP A 444 -10.47 -4.67 53.27
N ASP A 445 -10.33 -4.30 52.00
CA ASP A 445 -9.22 -4.75 51.16
C ASP A 445 -8.74 -3.53 50.35
N GLY A 446 -7.78 -2.79 50.93
CA GLY A 446 -7.00 -1.76 50.24
C GLY A 446 -6.09 -2.37 49.17
N GLY A 447 -6.69 -2.94 48.13
CA GLY A 447 -6.00 -3.35 46.92
C GLY A 447 -5.75 -2.12 46.05
N THR A 448 -4.53 -1.60 46.07
CA THR A 448 -4.08 -0.62 45.07
C THR A 448 -4.30 -1.20 43.68
N THR A 449 -5.36 -0.77 42.99
CA THR A 449 -5.56 -0.99 41.57
C THR A 449 -4.34 -0.41 40.85
N GLY A 450 -3.52 -1.30 40.26
CA GLY A 450 -2.28 -0.91 39.59
C GLY A 450 -2.55 0.17 38.55
N ALA A 451 -1.69 1.19 38.50
CA ALA A 451 -1.88 2.36 37.64
C ALA A 451 -1.87 2.01 36.13
N CYS A 452 -1.30 0.87 35.76
CA CYS A 452 -1.30 0.33 34.41
C CYS A 452 -1.31 -1.19 34.43
N VAL A 453 -1.65 -1.79 33.30
CA VAL A 453 -1.49 -3.23 33.05
C VAL A 453 -0.56 -3.43 31.85
N ALA A 454 0.25 -4.49 31.90
CA ALA A 454 1.17 -4.83 30.82
C ALA A 454 0.87 -6.23 30.25
N GLY A 455 0.93 -6.36 28.93
CA GLY A 455 0.74 -7.63 28.21
C GLY A 455 1.90 -7.91 27.26
N HIS A 456 2.36 -9.15 27.21
CA HIS A 456 3.44 -9.58 26.30
C HIS A 456 2.88 -10.43 25.16
N ARG A 457 3.46 -10.27 23.97
CA ARG A 457 3.35 -11.25 22.90
C ARG A 457 4.69 -11.45 22.22
N THR A 458 4.99 -12.70 21.86
CA THR A 458 6.10 -13.00 20.95
C THR A 458 5.63 -12.72 19.52
N VAL A 459 6.33 -11.84 18.81
CA VAL A 459 6.04 -11.40 17.44
C VAL A 459 6.62 -12.39 16.42
N SER A 460 7.85 -12.86 16.64
CA SER A 460 8.50 -13.86 15.79
C SER A 460 9.59 -14.61 16.55
N THR A 461 9.96 -15.80 16.07
CA THR A 461 10.99 -16.67 16.67
C THR A 461 11.87 -17.26 15.58
N TRP A 462 13.17 -17.35 15.84
CA TRP A 462 14.16 -18.02 14.99
C TRP A 462 15.14 -18.84 15.83
N ALA A 463 16.01 -19.60 15.17
CA ALA A 463 17.03 -20.39 15.86
C ALA A 463 17.95 -19.46 16.67
N GLY A 464 17.88 -19.55 18.00
CA GLY A 464 18.72 -18.78 18.93
C GLY A 464 18.23 -17.38 19.27
N GLY A 465 17.02 -16.97 18.86
CA GLY A 465 16.45 -15.69 19.27
C GLY A 465 14.99 -15.48 18.91
N HIS A 466 14.41 -14.40 19.41
CA HIS A 466 13.02 -14.04 19.16
C HIS A 466 12.80 -12.53 19.28
N GLN A 467 11.70 -12.05 18.68
CA GLN A 467 11.22 -10.69 18.84
C GLN A 467 9.92 -10.69 19.65
N SER A 468 9.85 -9.82 20.64
CA SER A 468 8.72 -9.67 21.56
C SER A 468 8.22 -8.23 21.57
N GLU A 469 6.93 -8.07 21.86
CA GLU A 469 6.28 -6.78 22.08
C GLU A 469 5.58 -6.81 23.44
N VAL A 470 5.70 -5.72 24.18
CA VAL A 470 5.00 -5.49 25.44
C VAL A 470 4.12 -4.26 25.29
N THR A 471 2.84 -4.45 25.61
CA THR A 471 1.80 -3.44 25.62
C THR A 471 1.63 -2.91 27.04
N VAL A 472 1.53 -1.61 27.21
CA VAL A 472 1.29 -0.92 28.49
C VAL A 472 0.02 -0.11 28.37
N ARG A 473 -1.01 -0.47 29.13
CA ARG A 473 -2.32 0.20 29.12
C ARG A 473 -2.56 0.94 30.42
N ASN A 474 -2.97 2.20 30.33
CA ASN A 474 -3.48 2.96 31.47
C ASN A 474 -4.87 2.46 31.84
N VAL A 475 -5.02 1.98 33.07
CA VAL A 475 -6.31 1.53 33.62
C VAL A 475 -6.90 2.50 34.65
N ARG A 476 -6.23 3.64 34.88
CA ARG A 476 -6.77 4.73 35.69
C ARG A 476 -7.74 5.59 34.88
N SER A 477 -8.58 6.30 35.62
CA SER A 477 -9.45 7.37 35.11
C SER A 477 -8.68 8.68 34.83
N GLY A 478 -7.44 8.82 35.29
CA GLY A 478 -6.55 9.96 35.03
C GLY A 478 -5.30 9.58 34.19
N PRO A 479 -4.64 10.54 33.52
CA PRO A 479 -3.47 10.26 32.68
C PRO A 479 -2.30 9.69 33.50
N LEU A 480 -1.48 8.83 32.89
CA LEU A 480 -0.14 8.48 33.37
C LEU A 480 0.87 9.45 32.76
N ASN A 481 1.84 9.92 33.53
CA ASN A 481 2.97 10.75 33.04
C ASN A 481 4.31 10.01 33.04
N GLY A 482 4.26 8.70 33.26
CA GLY A 482 5.39 7.80 33.22
C GLY A 482 4.92 6.39 33.50
N TRP A 483 5.59 5.42 32.90
CA TRP A 483 5.32 4.01 33.11
C TRP A 483 6.61 3.21 33.18
N SER A 484 6.55 2.11 33.93
CA SER A 484 7.64 1.18 34.10
C SER A 484 7.09 -0.24 34.16
N VAL A 485 7.70 -1.13 33.39
CA VAL A 485 7.36 -2.55 33.34
C VAL A 485 8.52 -3.38 33.84
N GLY A 486 8.31 -4.09 34.95
CA GLY A 486 9.20 -5.14 35.43
C GLY A 486 8.87 -6.48 34.77
N MET A 487 9.89 -7.20 34.32
CA MET A 487 9.76 -8.56 33.79
C MET A 487 11.00 -9.40 34.11
N THR A 488 10.85 -10.72 34.24
CA THR A 488 11.98 -11.64 34.39
C THR A 488 12.11 -12.51 33.15
N LEU A 489 13.23 -12.40 32.45
CA LEU A 489 13.54 -13.25 31.29
C LEU A 489 13.90 -14.67 31.76
N PRO A 490 13.43 -15.71 31.06
CA PRO A 490 13.84 -17.10 31.30
C PRO A 490 15.35 -17.29 31.27
N ALA A 491 15.85 -18.26 32.05
CA ALA A 491 17.27 -18.60 32.08
C ALA A 491 17.82 -18.90 30.67
N GLY A 492 18.96 -18.30 30.34
CA GLY A 492 19.58 -18.42 29.01
C GLY A 492 19.06 -17.43 27.96
N GLN A 493 18.10 -16.55 28.29
CA GLN A 493 17.71 -15.42 27.44
C GLN A 493 18.43 -14.12 27.80
N SER A 494 18.69 -13.28 26.80
CA SER A 494 19.18 -11.91 26.99
C SER A 494 18.61 -10.97 25.94
N VAL A 495 18.13 -9.79 26.33
CA VAL A 495 17.76 -8.70 25.40
C VAL A 495 19.02 -8.23 24.67
N ALA A 496 18.96 -8.24 23.34
CA ALA A 496 20.01 -7.77 22.45
C ALA A 496 19.72 -6.38 21.87
N ASN A 497 18.45 -6.06 21.62
CA ASN A 497 18.01 -4.74 21.17
C ASN A 497 16.61 -4.44 21.74
N LEU A 498 16.35 -3.18 22.10
CA LEU A 498 15.05 -2.74 22.62
C LEU A 498 14.72 -1.35 22.06
N TRP A 499 13.46 -1.12 21.71
CA TRP A 499 12.96 0.16 21.21
C TRP A 499 11.70 0.60 21.92
N ASN A 500 11.41 1.90 21.86
CA ASN A 500 10.29 2.57 22.54
C ASN A 500 10.28 2.38 24.07
N GLY A 501 11.43 2.06 24.66
CA GLY A 501 11.63 1.97 26.10
C GLY A 501 13.12 2.03 26.46
N GLU A 502 13.42 2.19 27.74
CA GLU A 502 14.79 2.13 28.28
C GLU A 502 14.86 1.01 29.31
N SER A 503 15.74 0.02 29.10
CA SER A 503 15.92 -1.10 30.02
C SER A 503 17.03 -0.84 31.04
N THR A 504 16.83 -1.27 32.29
CA THR A 504 17.85 -1.25 33.36
C THR A 504 18.79 -2.46 33.35
N GLY A 505 18.57 -3.43 32.46
CA GLY A 505 19.38 -4.65 32.35
C GLY A 505 19.10 -5.42 31.07
N THR A 506 19.84 -6.52 30.84
CA THR A 506 19.73 -7.33 29.62
C THR A 506 19.34 -8.79 29.87
N SER A 507 19.47 -9.32 31.08
CA SER A 507 19.10 -10.70 31.42
C SER A 507 18.56 -10.81 32.85
N GLY A 508 17.87 -11.91 33.17
CA GLY A 508 17.22 -12.08 34.47
C GLY A 508 16.07 -11.10 34.68
N ALA A 509 15.97 -10.52 35.88
CA ALA A 509 14.98 -9.49 36.18
C ALA A 509 15.40 -8.14 35.57
N ILE A 510 14.60 -7.61 34.65
CA ILE A 510 14.82 -6.34 33.98
C ILE A 510 13.61 -5.41 34.18
N THR A 511 13.86 -4.10 34.16
CA THR A 511 12.81 -3.08 34.20
C THR A 511 12.94 -2.20 32.97
N VAL A 512 11.83 -2.04 32.22
CA VAL A 512 11.75 -1.18 31.05
C VAL A 512 10.86 0.01 31.37
N ARG A 513 11.38 1.22 31.26
CA ARG A 513 10.61 2.47 31.45
C ARG A 513 10.35 3.18 30.14
N ASN A 514 9.39 4.09 30.17
CA ASN A 514 9.09 4.95 29.03
C ASN A 514 10.29 5.79 28.59
N THR A 515 10.35 6.07 27.30
CA THR A 515 11.18 7.15 26.73
C THR A 515 10.48 8.50 26.91
N ALA A 516 11.18 9.61 26.64
CA ALA A 516 10.65 10.96 26.86
C ALA A 516 9.33 11.26 26.11
N TRP A 517 9.07 10.60 24.97
CA TRP A 517 7.93 10.90 24.09
C TRP A 517 6.72 9.97 24.29
N ASN A 518 6.85 8.85 25.02
CA ASN A 518 5.75 7.89 25.25
C ASN A 518 5.40 7.68 26.73
N GLY A 519 5.83 8.58 27.62
CA GLY A 519 5.48 8.52 29.05
C GLY A 519 4.03 8.89 29.34
N ALA A 520 3.44 9.76 28.52
CA ALA A 520 2.07 10.21 28.67
C ALA A 520 1.08 9.19 28.09
N ILE A 521 0.20 8.61 28.92
CA ILE A 521 -0.85 7.69 28.48
C ILE A 521 -2.20 8.19 29.02
N PRO A 522 -3.15 8.62 28.16
CA PRO A 522 -4.48 9.03 28.62
C PRO A 522 -5.25 7.83 29.24
N PRO A 523 -6.33 8.08 30.01
CA PRO A 523 -7.18 7.02 30.55
C PRO A 523 -7.61 6.02 29.49
N GLY A 524 -7.45 4.71 29.74
CA GLY A 524 -7.73 3.65 28.78
C GLY A 524 -6.73 3.53 27.61
N GLY A 525 -5.87 4.54 27.43
CA GLY A 525 -4.84 4.60 26.40
C GLY A 525 -3.77 3.54 26.56
N THR A 526 -3.04 3.26 25.49
CA THR A 526 -2.05 2.19 25.43
C THR A 526 -0.83 2.62 24.64
N VAL A 527 0.35 2.18 25.06
CA VAL A 527 1.62 2.30 24.34
C VAL A 527 2.31 0.95 24.25
N THR A 528 3.26 0.80 23.34
CA THR A 528 4.03 -0.45 23.21
C THR A 528 5.53 -0.20 23.17
N PHE A 529 6.29 -1.17 23.69
CA PHE A 529 7.71 -1.28 23.44
C PHE A 529 8.04 -2.70 22.95
N GLY A 530 9.12 -2.82 22.18
CA GLY A 530 9.52 -4.10 21.61
C GLY A 530 10.98 -4.39 21.87
N PHE A 531 11.33 -5.67 21.87
CA PHE A 531 12.70 -6.10 22.04
C PHE A 531 13.01 -7.36 21.23
N VAL A 532 14.27 -7.47 20.81
CA VAL A 532 14.87 -8.70 20.31
C VAL A 532 15.69 -9.31 21.43
N ALA A 533 15.47 -10.59 21.72
CA ALA A 533 16.24 -11.35 22.69
C ALA A 533 16.92 -12.56 22.04
N THR A 534 18.10 -12.90 22.53
CA THR A 534 18.80 -14.15 22.23
C THR A 534 18.35 -15.24 23.19
N GLY A 535 18.53 -16.51 22.81
CA GLY A 535 18.14 -17.67 23.61
C GLY A 535 16.79 -18.28 23.18
N GLY A 536 16.15 -19.01 24.09
CA GLY A 536 14.81 -19.60 23.86
C GLY A 536 13.72 -18.54 23.68
N SER A 537 12.49 -18.97 23.35
CA SER A 537 11.34 -18.08 23.07
C SER A 537 10.23 -18.13 24.11
N ALA A 538 10.48 -18.79 25.26
CA ALA A 538 9.54 -18.80 26.37
C ALA A 538 9.24 -17.37 26.84
N ALA A 539 7.97 -17.10 27.16
CA ALA A 539 7.54 -15.79 27.60
C ALA A 539 8.22 -15.37 28.92
N PRO A 540 8.42 -14.07 29.16
CA PRO A 540 8.86 -13.56 30.46
C PRO A 540 7.92 -14.00 31.58
N GLY A 541 8.45 -14.07 32.81
CA GLY A 541 7.62 -14.20 34.02
C GLY A 541 6.62 -13.03 34.13
N THR A 542 5.69 -13.12 35.08
CA THR A 542 4.60 -12.15 35.27
C THR A 542 5.07 -10.70 35.14
N LEU A 543 4.46 -9.97 34.22
CA LEU A 543 4.74 -8.54 33.99
C LEU A 543 4.13 -7.73 35.14
N THR A 544 4.93 -6.87 35.74
CA THR A 544 4.45 -5.87 36.70
C THR A 544 4.48 -4.49 36.05
N CYS A 545 3.39 -3.74 36.10
CA CYS A 545 3.34 -2.38 35.57
C CYS A 545 3.11 -1.37 36.69
N THR A 546 3.97 -0.35 36.75
CA THR A 546 3.81 0.81 37.63
C THR A 546 3.79 2.08 36.80
N GLY A 547 3.06 3.10 37.26
CA GLY A 547 3.03 4.38 36.56
C GLY A 547 2.69 5.53 37.50
N THR A 548 3.21 6.70 37.17
CA THR A 548 3.10 7.90 38.01
C THR A 548 1.82 8.67 37.72
N GLY A 549 1.15 9.11 38.79
CA GLY A 549 0.09 10.14 38.75
C GLY A 549 0.56 11.41 38.03
N ALA A 550 -0.39 12.15 37.46
CA ALA A 550 -0.18 13.57 37.25
C ALA A 550 -0.13 14.29 38.59
#